data_AF-A0A347UCP9-F1
#
_entry.id   AF-A0A347UCP9-F1
#
_cell.length_a   1.000
_cell.length_b   1.000
_cell.length_c   1.000
_cell.angle_alpha   90.00
_cell.angle_beta   90.00
_cell.angle_gamma   90.00
#
_symmetry.space_group_name_H-M   'P 1'
#
loop_
_entity.id
_entity.type
_entity.pdbx_description
1 polymer ?
#
loop_
_entity_poly.entity_id
_entity_poly.type
_entity_poly.pdbx_seq_one_letter_code
_entity_poly.pdbx_strand_id
1 'polypeptide(L)'
;MKQQITITLAFVLGMTAHTAFAQDNAEISDHMSRSGFVLENGLQIPAFDPAKGRKLFASKGCVVCHSVNGIGGEDAPEFAAEYMDDPMNAFDFAAKMWRGAPAMIAMQEDEMGGQIELTGDELAAIIAFVHDTDEQAKFSQADIPHDIEEMMHGGGDHGMEPEAEVHQEDAGDTGHSEGNN
;
A
#
# COMPACT_ATOMS: atom_id res chain seq x y z
N MET A 1 -23.38 -77.53 -8.77
CA MET A 1 -23.94 -76.61 -7.75
C MET A 1 -22.80 -75.70 -7.32
N LYS A 2 -22.73 -74.44 -7.81
CA LYS A 2 -23.12 -73.20 -7.09
C LYS A 2 -22.49 -73.15 -5.68
N GLN A 3 -21.57 -72.26 -5.35
CA GLN A 3 -21.76 -70.81 -5.22
C GLN A 3 -20.46 -70.02 -5.40
N GLN A 4 -20.57 -68.88 -6.06
CA GLN A 4 -19.59 -67.80 -6.08
C GLN A 4 -19.74 -66.97 -4.79
N ILE A 5 -18.62 -66.61 -4.15
CA ILE A 5 -18.58 -65.66 -3.05
C ILE A 5 -18.32 -64.28 -3.66
N THR A 6 -19.37 -63.49 -3.78
CA THR A 6 -19.30 -62.08 -4.14
C THR A 6 -18.79 -61.31 -2.91
N ILE A 7 -17.56 -60.80 -2.96
CA ILE A 7 -17.06 -59.84 -1.96
C ILE A 7 -17.65 -58.48 -2.30
N THR A 8 -18.63 -58.06 -1.52
CA THR A 8 -19.24 -56.73 -1.62
C THR A 8 -18.19 -55.69 -1.25
N LEU A 9 -17.82 -54.85 -2.22
CA LEU A 9 -17.03 -53.64 -2.05
C LEU A 9 -17.82 -52.69 -1.12
N ALA A 10 -17.40 -52.57 0.14
CA ALA A 10 -18.00 -51.63 1.08
C ALA A 10 -17.59 -50.20 0.69
N PHE A 11 -18.62 -49.41 0.39
CA PHE A 11 -18.65 -47.97 0.18
C PHE A 11 -17.60 -47.18 0.99
N VAL A 12 -16.67 -46.50 0.29
CA VAL A 12 -16.03 -45.27 0.77
C VAL A 12 -16.86 -44.11 0.23
N LEU A 13 -17.96 -43.76 0.92
CA LEU A 13 -18.84 -42.65 0.50
C LEU A 13 -19.15 -41.67 1.64
N GLY A 14 -18.20 -41.49 2.56
CA GLY A 14 -18.34 -40.59 3.71
C GLY A 14 -17.49 -39.31 3.66
N MET A 15 -16.49 -39.23 2.77
CA MET A 15 -15.52 -38.11 2.75
C MET A 15 -15.82 -37.00 1.74
N THR A 16 -16.74 -37.20 0.79
CA THR A 16 -16.96 -36.24 -0.32
C THR A 16 -17.89 -35.07 0.04
N ALA A 17 -18.82 -35.25 0.99
CA ALA A 17 -19.77 -34.19 1.33
C ALA A 17 -19.12 -33.03 2.12
N HIS A 18 -18.21 -33.33 3.04
CA HIS A 18 -17.54 -32.31 3.86
C HIS A 18 -16.60 -31.43 3.05
N THR A 19 -15.95 -31.96 2.01
CA THR A 19 -15.05 -31.18 1.15
C THR A 19 -15.79 -30.21 0.24
N ALA A 20 -16.98 -30.59 -0.26
CA ALA A 20 -17.79 -29.72 -1.12
C ALA A 20 -18.26 -28.45 -0.38
N PHE A 21 -18.80 -28.59 0.84
CA PHE A 21 -19.23 -27.43 1.64
C PHE A 21 -18.07 -26.50 2.05
N ALA A 22 -16.86 -27.05 2.26
CA ALA A 22 -15.69 -26.23 2.59
C ALA A 22 -15.20 -25.41 1.38
N GLN A 23 -15.26 -25.98 0.17
CA GLN A 23 -14.91 -25.28 -1.07
C GLN A 23 -15.90 -24.14 -1.37
N ASP A 24 -17.21 -24.40 -1.24
CA ASP A 24 -18.24 -23.38 -1.47
C ASP A 24 -18.07 -22.17 -0.54
N ASN A 25 -17.75 -22.40 0.74
CA ASN A 25 -17.51 -21.32 1.71
C ASN A 25 -16.26 -20.50 1.39
N ALA A 26 -15.20 -21.15 0.90
CA ALA A 26 -13.96 -20.47 0.49
C ALA A 26 -14.19 -19.60 -0.76
N GLU A 27 -14.91 -20.11 -1.76
CA GLU A 27 -15.26 -19.35 -2.96
C GLU A 27 -16.18 -18.16 -2.66
N ILE A 28 -17.16 -18.34 -1.76
CA ILE A 28 -18.01 -17.24 -1.30
C ILE A 28 -17.18 -16.19 -0.56
N SER A 29 -16.29 -16.62 0.34
CA SER A 29 -15.41 -15.71 1.08
C SER A 29 -14.47 -14.95 0.14
N ASP A 30 -13.86 -15.62 -0.84
CA ASP A 30 -13.02 -14.97 -1.86
C ASP A 30 -13.83 -13.96 -2.68
N HIS A 31 -15.00 -14.34 -3.18
CA HIS A 31 -15.85 -13.46 -3.94
C HIS A 31 -16.29 -12.23 -3.13
N MET A 32 -16.65 -12.40 -1.86
CA MET A 32 -17.00 -11.31 -0.95
C MET A 32 -15.81 -10.39 -0.70
N SER A 33 -14.61 -10.93 -0.50
CA SER A 33 -13.38 -10.16 -0.37
C SER A 33 -13.12 -9.32 -1.62
N ARG A 34 -13.29 -9.88 -2.82
CA ARG A 34 -13.01 -9.20 -4.09
C ARG A 34 -14.08 -8.23 -4.57
N SER A 35 -15.31 -8.36 -4.08
CA SER A 35 -16.44 -7.52 -4.51
C SER A 35 -16.83 -6.45 -3.50
N GLY A 36 -16.37 -6.58 -2.25
CA GLY A 36 -16.87 -5.79 -1.13
C GLY A 36 -18.30 -6.17 -0.76
N PHE A 37 -18.81 -5.58 0.32
CA PHE A 37 -20.18 -5.78 0.77
C PHE A 37 -20.66 -4.62 1.65
N VAL A 38 -21.97 -4.54 1.86
CA VAL A 38 -22.59 -3.55 2.75
C VAL A 38 -23.17 -4.30 3.94
N LEU A 39 -22.79 -3.86 5.14
CA LEU A 39 -23.32 -4.34 6.40
C LEU A 39 -24.77 -3.86 6.59
N GLU A 40 -25.56 -4.57 7.40
CA GLU A 40 -26.98 -4.22 7.65
C GLU A 40 -27.16 -2.80 8.20
N ASN A 41 -26.15 -2.27 8.90
CA ASN A 41 -26.15 -0.90 9.43
C ASN A 41 -25.77 0.17 8.39
N GLY A 42 -25.60 -0.21 7.12
CA GLY A 42 -25.27 0.70 6.02
C GLY A 42 -23.77 1.01 5.88
N LEU A 43 -22.89 0.42 6.68
CA LEU A 43 -21.45 0.55 6.49
C LEU A 43 -21.00 -0.28 5.28
N GLN A 44 -20.28 0.36 4.37
CA GLN A 44 -19.66 -0.30 3.24
C GLN A 44 -18.27 -0.82 3.64
N ILE A 45 -18.02 -2.09 3.33
CA ILE A 45 -16.70 -2.71 3.36
C ILE A 45 -16.23 -2.80 1.90
N PRO A 46 -15.19 -2.04 1.51
CA PRO A 46 -14.63 -2.12 0.17
C PRO A 46 -14.09 -3.49 -0.21
N ALA A 47 -13.86 -3.68 -1.51
CA ALA A 47 -13.17 -4.84 -2.03
C ALA A 47 -11.68 -4.83 -1.66
N PHE A 48 -11.21 -5.95 -1.13
CA PHE A 48 -9.80 -6.27 -0.91
C PHE A 48 -9.24 -7.00 -2.13
N ASP A 49 -9.08 -6.28 -3.25
CA ASP A 49 -8.49 -6.83 -4.48
C ASP A 49 -6.95 -6.63 -4.48
N PRO A 50 -6.16 -7.69 -4.22
CA PRO A 50 -4.70 -7.57 -4.12
C PRO A 50 -4.06 -7.21 -5.47
N ALA A 51 -4.65 -7.64 -6.60
CA ALA A 51 -4.11 -7.31 -7.92
C ALA A 51 -4.28 -5.82 -8.25
N LYS A 52 -5.39 -5.22 -7.81
CA LYS A 52 -5.57 -3.75 -7.85
C LYS A 52 -4.59 -3.08 -6.88
N GLY A 53 -4.43 -3.63 -5.68
CA GLY A 53 -3.51 -3.14 -4.66
C GLY A 53 -2.06 -3.06 -5.13
N ARG A 54 -1.57 -4.09 -5.82
CA ARG A 54 -0.21 -4.14 -6.37
C ARG A 54 0.09 -2.96 -7.29
N LYS A 55 -0.85 -2.65 -8.19
CA LYS A 55 -0.73 -1.51 -9.11
C LYS A 55 -0.76 -0.19 -8.36
N LEU A 56 -1.68 -0.06 -7.40
CA LEU A 56 -1.82 1.16 -6.61
C LEU A 56 -0.61 1.42 -5.72
N PHE A 57 0.00 0.38 -5.14
CA PHE A 57 1.20 0.50 -4.32
C PHE A 57 2.33 1.20 -5.10
N ALA A 58 2.53 0.81 -6.36
CA ALA A 58 3.50 1.48 -7.22
C ALA A 58 3.01 2.87 -7.66
N SER A 59 1.83 2.96 -8.29
CA SER A 59 1.36 4.19 -8.93
C SER A 59 1.00 5.32 -7.97
N LYS A 60 0.73 5.03 -6.69
CA LYS A 60 0.52 6.06 -5.66
C LYS A 60 1.82 6.55 -5.05
N GLY A 61 2.97 5.95 -5.39
CA GLY A 61 4.28 6.33 -4.85
C GLY A 61 4.66 5.62 -3.55
N CYS A 62 3.90 4.62 -3.08
CA CYS A 62 4.29 3.88 -1.86
C CYS A 62 5.64 3.16 -2.05
N VAL A 63 5.89 2.67 -3.27
CA VAL A 63 7.14 2.00 -3.66
C VAL A 63 8.38 2.88 -3.59
N VAL A 64 8.22 4.21 -3.59
CA VAL A 64 9.33 5.16 -3.51
C VAL A 64 10.12 4.97 -2.22
N CYS A 65 9.42 4.73 -1.11
CA CYS A 65 10.05 4.57 0.21
C CYS A 65 9.95 3.15 0.78
N HIS A 66 8.89 2.41 0.43
CA HIS A 66 8.68 1.03 0.89
C HIS A 66 9.07 0.02 -0.18
N SER A 67 9.76 -1.05 0.23
CA SER A 67 10.06 -2.19 -0.64
C SER A 67 9.09 -3.36 -0.44
N VAL A 68 9.00 -4.19 -1.48
CA VAL A 68 8.40 -5.53 -1.46
C VAL A 68 9.35 -6.47 -2.20
N ASN A 69 9.80 -7.54 -1.54
CA ASN A 69 10.75 -8.50 -2.12
C ASN A 69 12.03 -7.84 -2.65
N GLY A 70 12.53 -6.83 -1.93
CA GLY A 70 13.70 -6.04 -2.33
C GLY A 70 13.49 -5.10 -3.53
N ILE A 71 12.25 -4.87 -3.96
CA ILE A 71 11.91 -3.91 -5.03
C ILE A 71 11.20 -2.70 -4.41
N GLY A 72 11.80 -1.52 -4.56
CA GLY A 72 11.32 -0.28 -3.95
C GLY A 72 12.43 0.45 -3.20
N GLY A 73 12.04 1.48 -2.43
CA GLY A 73 12.94 2.19 -1.53
C GLY A 73 13.25 1.44 -0.24
N GLU A 74 14.21 1.98 0.51
CA GLU A 74 14.67 1.44 1.80
C GLU A 74 14.45 2.42 2.97
N ASP A 75 13.86 3.59 2.72
CA ASP A 75 13.65 4.64 3.72
C ASP A 75 12.51 4.32 4.69
N ALA A 76 11.67 3.33 4.36
CA ALA A 76 10.58 2.86 5.19
C ALA A 76 10.58 1.31 5.31
N PRO A 77 9.91 0.74 6.34
CA PRO A 77 9.90 -0.70 6.54
C PRO A 77 9.39 -1.46 5.32
N GLU A 78 10.09 -2.53 4.94
CA GLU A 78 9.66 -3.46 3.90
C GLU A 78 8.29 -4.08 4.22
N PHE A 79 7.47 -4.28 3.19
CA PHE A 79 6.28 -5.12 3.28
C PHE A 79 6.61 -6.54 2.80
N ALA A 80 6.60 -7.48 3.74
CA ALA A 80 6.80 -8.89 3.48
C ALA A 80 5.67 -9.70 4.12
N ALA A 81 4.69 -10.11 3.32
CA ALA A 81 3.48 -10.79 3.80
C ALA A 81 3.78 -12.11 4.54
N GLU A 82 4.85 -12.82 4.16
CA GLU A 82 5.28 -14.06 4.81
C GLU A 82 5.57 -13.90 6.31
N TYR A 83 5.89 -12.69 6.78
CA TYR A 83 6.22 -12.42 8.17
C TYR A 83 5.15 -11.63 8.93
N MET A 84 3.97 -11.42 8.32
CA MET A 84 2.85 -10.72 8.95
C MET A 84 1.94 -11.70 9.71
N ASP A 85 1.19 -11.18 10.67
CA ASP A 85 0.22 -11.97 11.43
C ASP A 85 -0.89 -12.52 10.50
N ASP A 86 -1.33 -13.75 10.71
CA ASP A 86 -2.48 -14.37 10.02
C ASP A 86 -3.44 -15.00 11.05
N PRO A 87 -4.69 -14.52 11.20
CA PRO A 87 -5.31 -13.43 10.44
C PRO A 87 -4.88 -12.03 10.89
N MET A 88 -4.88 -11.08 9.96
CA MET A 88 -4.60 -9.67 10.21
C MET A 88 -5.87 -8.82 10.22
N ASN A 89 -5.90 -7.78 11.06
CA ASN A 89 -7.00 -6.83 11.13
C ASN A 89 -6.69 -5.57 10.32
N ALA A 90 -7.42 -5.35 9.23
CA ALA A 90 -7.24 -4.20 8.35
C ALA A 90 -7.36 -2.84 9.08
N PHE A 91 -8.16 -2.75 10.15
CA PHE A 91 -8.27 -1.54 10.96
C PHE A 91 -7.03 -1.30 11.82
N ASP A 92 -6.37 -2.35 12.28
CA ASP A 92 -5.10 -2.23 13.01
C ASP A 92 -3.97 -1.78 12.07
N PHE A 93 -3.99 -2.23 10.81
CA PHE A 93 -3.11 -1.69 9.78
C PHE A 93 -3.35 -0.20 9.54
N ALA A 94 -4.59 0.21 9.35
CA ALA A 94 -4.95 1.62 9.19
C ALA A 94 -4.55 2.47 10.42
N ALA A 95 -4.74 1.94 11.62
CA ALA A 95 -4.30 2.59 12.86
C ALA A 95 -2.76 2.70 12.97
N LYS A 96 -2.02 1.71 12.44
CA LYS A 96 -0.55 1.78 12.33
C LYS A 96 -0.11 2.86 11.35
N MET A 97 -0.74 2.93 10.17
CA MET A 97 -0.51 4.02 9.21
C MET A 97 -0.81 5.38 9.84
N TRP A 98 -1.94 5.52 10.55
CA TRP A 98 -2.31 6.77 11.22
C TRP A 98 -1.24 7.25 12.21
N ARG A 99 -0.67 6.33 13.01
CA ARG A 99 0.44 6.67 13.91
C ARG A 99 1.72 7.07 13.18
N GLY A 100 1.97 6.49 12.01
CA GLY A 100 3.11 6.84 11.15
C GLY A 100 2.90 8.07 10.27
N ALA A 101 1.67 8.58 10.17
CA ALA A 101 1.29 9.62 9.22
C ALA A 101 2.15 10.89 9.29
N PRO A 102 2.53 11.44 10.46
CA PRO A 102 3.38 12.63 10.49
C PRO A 102 4.74 12.44 9.82
N ALA A 103 5.37 11.27 10.00
CA ALA A 103 6.65 10.97 9.37
C ALA A 103 6.49 10.69 7.87
N MET A 104 5.44 9.94 7.50
CA MET A 104 5.13 9.70 6.08
C MET A 104 4.86 11.01 5.36
N ILE A 105 3.99 11.88 5.87
CA ILE A 105 3.66 13.16 5.22
C ILE A 105 4.92 14.01 5.04
N ALA A 106 5.78 14.12 6.06
CA ALA A 106 7.02 14.90 5.93
C ALA A 106 7.92 14.37 4.80
N MET A 107 8.09 13.05 4.70
CA MET A 107 8.87 12.44 3.61
C MET A 107 8.16 12.59 2.25
N GLN A 108 6.84 12.49 2.20
CA GLN A 108 6.08 12.65 0.96
C GLN A 108 6.17 14.08 0.42
N GLU A 109 6.15 15.09 1.29
CA GLU A 109 6.38 16.48 0.89
C GLU A 109 7.80 16.70 0.36
N ASP A 110 8.81 16.07 0.95
CA ASP A 110 10.22 16.19 0.54
C ASP A 110 10.51 15.47 -0.78
N GLU A 111 10.11 14.20 -0.89
CA GLU A 111 10.43 13.32 -2.02
C GLU A 111 9.48 13.50 -3.21
N MET A 112 8.23 13.89 -2.95
CA MET A 112 7.16 13.92 -3.96
C MET A 112 6.45 15.27 -4.09
N GLY A 113 6.79 16.25 -3.26
CA GLY A 113 6.18 17.58 -3.28
C GLY A 113 4.72 17.62 -2.82
N GLY A 114 4.23 16.57 -2.15
CA GLY A 114 2.87 16.52 -1.64
C GLY A 114 2.47 15.19 -1.00
N GLN A 115 1.49 15.26 -0.10
CA GLN A 115 0.88 14.09 0.52
C GLN A 115 0.14 13.18 -0.50
N ILE A 116 0.27 11.86 -0.31
CA ILE A 116 -0.53 10.85 -1.04
C ILE A 116 -1.98 10.88 -0.55
N GLU A 117 -2.92 11.04 -1.49
CA GLU A 117 -4.35 10.91 -1.25
C GLU A 117 -4.88 9.50 -1.60
N LEU A 118 -5.62 8.90 -0.66
CA LEU A 118 -6.22 7.58 -0.78
C LEU A 118 -7.72 7.61 -0.47
N THR A 119 -8.51 7.02 -1.35
CA THR A 119 -9.90 6.64 -1.07
C THR A 119 -9.96 5.35 -0.25
N GLY A 120 -11.12 5.06 0.36
CA GLY A 120 -11.33 3.80 1.08
C GLY A 120 -11.14 2.55 0.21
N ASP A 121 -11.56 2.60 -1.06
CA ASP A 121 -11.41 1.49 -2.01
C ASP A 121 -9.96 1.28 -2.44
N GLU A 122 -9.16 2.34 -2.50
CA GLU A 122 -7.73 2.24 -2.79
C GLU A 122 -6.97 1.69 -1.58
N LEU A 123 -7.29 2.19 -0.39
CA LEU A 123 -6.68 1.71 0.84
C LEU A 123 -6.96 0.22 1.08
N ALA A 124 -8.20 -0.23 0.89
CA ALA A 124 -8.55 -1.64 1.04
C ALA A 124 -7.79 -2.55 0.05
N ALA A 125 -7.69 -2.13 -1.21
CA ALA A 125 -6.92 -2.87 -2.21
C ALA A 125 -5.42 -2.93 -1.86
N ILE A 126 -4.82 -1.81 -1.41
CA ILE A 126 -3.42 -1.78 -0.97
C ILE A 126 -3.21 -2.69 0.25
N ILE A 127 -4.11 -2.65 1.25
CA ILE A 127 -4.04 -3.53 2.42
C ILE A 127 -4.07 -5.00 2.01
N ALA A 128 -4.92 -5.35 1.03
CA ALA A 128 -4.98 -6.69 0.47
C ALA A 128 -3.63 -7.10 -0.12
N PHE A 129 -3.04 -6.25 -0.96
CA PHE A 129 -1.74 -6.53 -1.58
C PHE A 129 -0.60 -6.69 -0.58
N VAL A 130 -0.47 -5.80 0.40
CA VAL A 130 0.65 -5.86 1.36
C VAL A 130 0.57 -7.07 2.31
N HIS A 131 -0.54 -7.81 2.32
CA HIS A 131 -0.72 -9.07 3.05
C HIS A 131 -0.88 -10.30 2.16
N ASP A 132 -0.75 -10.18 0.84
CA ASP A 132 -0.95 -11.28 -0.10
C ASP A 132 0.40 -11.76 -0.64
N THR A 133 0.89 -12.88 -0.12
CA THR A 133 2.18 -13.47 -0.52
C THR A 133 2.20 -13.83 -2.01
N ASP A 134 1.09 -14.35 -2.55
CA ASP A 134 1.01 -14.77 -3.96
C ASP A 134 1.06 -13.57 -4.91
N GLU A 135 0.45 -12.45 -4.53
CA GLU A 135 0.45 -11.24 -5.32
C GLU A 135 1.76 -10.45 -5.14
N GLN A 136 2.38 -10.46 -3.95
CA GLN A 136 3.73 -9.91 -3.74
C GLN A 136 4.77 -10.65 -4.59
N ALA A 137 4.66 -11.97 -4.75
CA ALA A 137 5.54 -12.75 -5.63
C ALA A 137 5.45 -12.34 -7.10
N LYS A 138 4.38 -11.64 -7.51
CA LYS A 138 4.21 -11.11 -8.87
C LYS A 138 4.72 -9.68 -9.03
N PHE A 139 5.03 -8.99 -7.93
CA PHE A 139 5.51 -7.61 -7.98
C PHE A 139 6.92 -7.54 -8.57
N SER A 140 7.12 -6.63 -9.51
CA SER A 140 8.39 -6.48 -10.22
C SER A 140 8.65 -5.03 -10.62
N GLN A 141 9.88 -4.71 -11.07
CA GLN A 141 10.21 -3.40 -11.61
C GLN A 141 9.26 -2.96 -12.74
N ALA A 142 8.70 -3.92 -13.50
CA ALA A 142 7.75 -3.62 -14.58
C ALA A 142 6.38 -3.11 -14.09
N ASP A 143 6.07 -3.25 -12.80
CA ASP A 143 4.86 -2.69 -12.19
C ASP A 143 5.04 -1.21 -11.80
N ILE A 144 6.26 -0.68 -11.81
CA ILE A 144 6.59 0.71 -11.45
C ILE A 144 6.38 1.62 -12.66
N PRO A 145 5.48 2.62 -12.60
CA PRO A 145 5.33 3.61 -13.66
C PRO A 145 6.61 4.43 -13.86
N HIS A 146 6.87 4.85 -15.11
CA HIS A 146 8.10 5.59 -15.45
C HIS A 146 8.30 6.87 -14.65
N ASP A 147 7.23 7.62 -14.36
CA ASP A 147 7.28 8.84 -13.54
C ASP A 147 7.69 8.55 -12.09
N ILE A 148 7.24 7.42 -11.53
CA ILE A 148 7.68 6.95 -10.21
C ILE A 148 9.12 6.44 -10.25
N GLU A 149 9.50 5.70 -11.30
CA GLU A 149 10.87 5.20 -11.48
C GLU A 149 11.88 6.36 -11.62
N GLU A 150 11.52 7.42 -12.35
CA GLU A 150 12.32 8.63 -12.48
C GLU A 150 12.52 9.31 -11.12
N MET A 151 11.48 9.38 -10.30
CA MET A 151 11.57 9.92 -8.93
C MET A 151 12.53 9.09 -8.06
N MET A 152 12.47 7.76 -8.14
CA MET A 152 13.34 6.86 -7.37
C MET A 152 14.82 6.89 -7.79
N HIS A 153 15.13 7.32 -9.03
CA HIS A 153 16.50 7.36 -9.57
C HIS A 153 17.03 8.77 -9.83
N GLY A 154 16.17 9.78 -9.73
CA GLY A 154 16.41 11.17 -10.15
C GLY A 154 17.07 12.07 -9.11
N GLY A 155 17.53 11.52 -7.97
CA GLY A 155 18.19 12.25 -6.87
C GLY A 155 19.60 12.82 -7.19
N GLY A 156 19.76 13.48 -8.33
CA GLY A 156 21.02 14.07 -8.79
C GLY A 156 20.98 15.55 -9.18
N ASP A 157 19.82 16.20 -9.21
CA ASP A 157 19.75 17.63 -9.59
C ASP A 157 18.57 18.35 -8.91
N HIS A 158 18.56 18.38 -7.57
CA HIS A 158 17.93 19.51 -6.89
C HIS A 158 18.89 20.69 -7.02
N GLY A 159 18.83 21.33 -8.19
CA GLY A 159 19.48 22.59 -8.46
C GLY A 159 19.19 23.54 -7.29
N MET A 160 20.25 23.88 -6.56
CA MET A 160 20.30 25.00 -5.66
C MET A 160 19.82 26.23 -6.45
N GLU A 161 18.56 26.62 -6.28
CA GLU A 161 18.15 27.97 -6.67
C GLU A 161 19.07 28.93 -5.90
N PRO A 162 19.78 29.84 -6.58
CA PRO A 162 20.64 30.77 -5.88
C PRO A 162 19.75 31.65 -5.02
N GLU A 163 19.92 31.54 -3.71
CA GLU A 163 19.29 32.44 -2.74
C GLU A 163 19.56 33.88 -3.19
N ALA A 164 18.47 34.61 -3.46
CA ALA A 164 18.54 35.99 -3.88
C ALA A 164 19.38 36.80 -2.88
N GLU A 165 20.46 37.40 -3.37
CA GLU A 165 21.31 38.29 -2.60
C GLU A 165 20.46 39.38 -1.93
N VAL A 166 20.44 39.36 -0.59
CA VAL A 166 19.88 40.45 0.21
C VAL A 166 20.79 41.66 0.03
N HIS A 167 20.39 42.60 -0.83
CA HIS A 167 20.98 43.93 -0.85
C HIS A 167 20.56 44.69 0.42
N GLN A 168 21.47 44.78 1.38
CA GLN A 168 21.43 45.78 2.45
C GLN A 168 21.77 47.15 1.84
N GLU A 169 20.75 47.99 1.66
CA GLU A 169 20.95 49.43 1.46
C GLU A 169 21.21 50.07 2.83
N ASP A 170 22.49 50.32 3.10
CA ASP A 170 22.97 51.07 4.25
C ASP A 170 22.64 52.56 4.02
N ALA A 171 21.50 53.01 4.54
CA ALA A 171 21.11 54.41 4.51
C ALA A 171 21.95 55.18 5.54
N GLY A 172 23.09 55.69 5.07
CA GLY A 172 23.92 56.64 5.79
C GLY A 172 23.13 57.89 6.20
N ASP A 173 22.94 58.05 7.51
CA ASP A 173 22.51 59.26 8.18
C ASP A 173 23.58 60.36 7.97
N THR A 174 23.37 61.23 6.98
CA THR A 174 24.13 62.47 6.85
C THR A 174 23.41 63.56 7.63
N GLY A 175 23.88 63.79 8.86
CA GLY A 175 23.55 64.98 9.62
C GLY A 175 23.82 66.26 8.81
N HIS A 176 22.81 67.13 8.73
CA HIS A 176 22.97 68.54 8.42
C HIS A 176 22.39 69.34 9.58
N SER A 177 23.28 69.87 10.40
CA SER A 177 22.97 70.95 11.32
C SER A 177 22.95 72.27 10.53
N GLU A 178 21.76 72.79 10.25
CA GLU A 178 21.56 74.21 10.01
C GLU A 178 20.80 74.78 11.20
N GLY A 179 21.52 75.56 12.00
CA GLY A 179 20.90 76.38 13.04
C GLY A 179 20.23 77.59 12.43
N ASN A 180 19.13 78.03 13.03
CA ASN A 180 18.90 79.46 13.22
C ASN A 180 17.91 79.71 14.37
N ASN A 181 18.30 80.69 15.20
CA ASN A 181 17.55 81.44 16.21
C ASN A 181 17.40 80.85 17.62
#